data_AF-A0A1G2K4V1-F1
#
_entry.id   AF-A0A1G2K4V1-F1
#
_cell.length_a   1.000
_cell.length_b   1.000
_cell.length_c   1.000
_cell.angle_alpha   90.00
_cell.angle_beta   90.00
_cell.angle_gamma   90.00
#
_symmetry.space_group_name_H-M   'P 1'
#
loop_
_entity.id
_entity.type
_entity.pdbx_description
1 polymer ?
#
loop_
_entity_poly.entity_id
_entity_poly.type
_entity_poly.pdbx_seq_one_letter_code
_entity_poly.pdbx_strand_id
1 'polypeptide(L)'
;MNKPKLIISSAYAAIITIVFVVVIVIWAELSAPLKNWLKDFSGHHWTSKSIFSVLLYAVATILLYLSPHKDNDNHLKRALGFLLVLTALGTVIITLFFTGHNFQLL
;
A
#
# COMPACT_ATOMS: atom_id res chain seq x y z
N MET A 1 14.73 11.63 18.10
CA MET A 1 13.67 11.04 17.27
C MET A 1 12.68 10.33 18.17
N ASN A 2 11.39 10.69 18.10
CA ASN A 2 10.36 10.04 18.91
C ASN A 2 10.01 8.68 18.28
N LYS A 3 10.45 7.58 18.91
CA LYS A 3 10.32 6.22 18.36
C LYS A 3 8.86 5.78 18.23
N PRO A 4 7.99 5.88 19.27
CA PRO A 4 6.58 5.56 19.14
C PRO A 4 5.89 6.33 18.02
N LYS A 5 6.16 7.65 17.91
CA LYS A 5 5.60 8.48 16.84
C LYS A 5 6.01 7.97 15.46
N LEU A 6 7.29 7.67 15.26
CA LEU A 6 7.78 7.16 13.98
C LEU A 6 7.13 5.82 13.61
N ILE A 7 6.99 4.89 14.56
CA ILE A 7 6.37 3.59 14.30
C ILE A 7 4.90 3.76 13.91
N ILE A 8 4.15 4.63 14.61
CA ILE A 8 2.75 4.92 14.29
C ILE A 8 2.63 5.53 12.89
N SER A 9 3.43 6.55 12.59
CA SER A 9 3.43 7.21 11.27
C SER A 9 3.80 6.23 10.15
N SER A 10 4.80 5.37 10.38
CA SER A 10 5.21 4.32 9.44
C SER A 10 4.11 3.27 9.24
N ALA A 11 3.42 2.84 10.31
CA ALA A 11 2.33 1.87 10.22
C ALA A 11 1.16 2.41 9.37
N TYR A 12 0.77 3.67 9.57
CA TYR A 12 -0.27 4.30 8.76
C TYR A 12 0.18 4.54 7.31
N ALA A 13 1.44 4.92 7.08
CA ALA A 13 2.00 5.04 5.74
C ALA A 13 2.00 3.69 5.01
N ALA A 14 2.34 2.60 5.70
CA ALA A 14 2.27 1.25 5.17
C ALA A 14 0.82 0.85 4.84
N ILE A 15 -0.17 1.17 5.68
CA ILE A 15 -1.59 0.93 5.39
C ILE A 15 -2.01 1.65 4.10
N ILE A 16 -1.69 2.94 3.96
CA ILE A 16 -1.99 3.71 2.74
C ILE A 16 -1.34 3.05 1.53
N THR A 17 -0.09 2.62 1.66
CA THR A 17 0.67 1.97 0.60
C THR A 17 0.08 0.61 0.22
N ILE A 18 -0.39 -0.19 1.17
CA ILE A 18 -1.08 -1.47 0.93
C ILE A 18 -2.35 -1.24 0.12
N VAL A 19 -3.17 -0.26 0.51
CA VAL A 19 -4.39 0.09 -0.23
C VAL A 19 -4.05 0.50 -1.67
N PHE A 20 -3.05 1.36 -1.85
CA PHE A 20 -2.56 1.72 -3.18
C PHE A 20 -2.12 0.50 -3.99
N VAL A 21 -1.31 -0.39 -3.41
CA VAL A 21 -0.81 -1.60 -4.08
C VAL A 21 -1.97 -2.48 -4.54
N VAL A 22 -2.95 -2.75 -3.68
CA VAL A 22 -4.13 -3.54 -4.04
C VAL A 22 -4.87 -2.91 -5.23
N VAL A 23 -5.15 -1.60 -5.16
CA VAL A 23 -5.87 -0.88 -6.20
C VAL A 23 -5.10 -0.86 -7.52
N ILE A 24 -3.81 -0.47 -7.50
CA ILE A 24 -3.01 -0.31 -8.72
C ILE A 24 -2.67 -1.65 -9.36
N VAL A 25 -2.58 -2.73 -8.58
CA VAL A 25 -2.37 -4.08 -9.10
C VAL A 25 -3.58 -4.53 -9.91
N ILE A 26 -4.78 -4.46 -9.31
CA ILE A 26 -6.03 -4.89 -9.92
C ILE A 26 -6.39 -4.00 -11.12
N TRP A 27 -6.35 -2.68 -10.94
CA TRP A 27 -6.77 -1.75 -12.00
C TRP A 27 -5.87 -1.85 -13.23
N ALA A 28 -4.56 -1.98 -13.05
CA ALA A 28 -3.67 -2.17 -14.19
C ALA A 28 -3.93 -3.49 -14.91
N GLU A 29 -4.46 -4.52 -14.24
CA GLU A 29 -4.85 -5.76 -14.93
C GLU A 29 -6.11 -5.57 -15.78
N LEU A 30 -7.08 -4.80 -15.26
CA LEU A 30 -8.34 -4.51 -15.94
C LEU A 30 -8.25 -3.42 -17.02
N SER A 31 -7.16 -2.65 -17.06
CA SER A 31 -7.01 -1.49 -17.93
C SER A 31 -5.69 -1.51 -18.71
N ALA A 32 -5.77 -1.89 -19.99
CA ALA A 32 -4.62 -1.84 -20.89
C ALA A 32 -3.97 -0.44 -21.01
N PRO A 33 -4.72 0.68 -21.09
CA PRO A 33 -4.12 2.02 -21.09
C PRO A 33 -3.27 2.30 -19.84
N LEU A 34 -3.77 1.94 -18.66
CA LEU A 34 -3.02 2.13 -17.41
C LEU A 34 -1.77 1.24 -17.37
N LYS A 35 -1.88 -0.02 -17.80
CA LYS A 35 -0.74 -0.95 -17.87
C LYS A 35 0.35 -0.41 -18.80
N ASN A 36 -0.03 0.17 -19.94
CA ASN A 36 0.90 0.79 -20.88
C ASN A 36 1.53 2.06 -20.33
N TRP A 37 0.75 2.96 -19.73
CA TRP A 37 1.30 4.16 -19.09
C TRP A 37 2.33 3.83 -18.00
N LEU A 38 2.03 2.82 -17.17
CA LEU A 38 2.98 2.31 -16.18
C LEU A 38 4.22 1.74 -16.85
N LYS A 39 4.09 1.02 -17.96
CA LYS A 39 5.22 0.50 -18.71
C LYS A 39 6.09 1.62 -19.30
N ASP A 40 5.48 2.66 -19.86
CA ASP A 40 6.19 3.77 -20.51
C ASP A 40 7.02 4.58 -19.50
N PHE A 41 6.60 4.63 -18.22
CA PHE A 41 7.31 5.35 -17.17
C PHE A 41 8.68 4.74 -16.80
N SER A 42 8.81 3.41 -16.73
CA SER A 42 10.05 2.75 -16.28
C SER A 42 10.53 1.58 -17.15
N GLY A 43 9.89 1.36 -18.30
CA GLY A 43 10.08 0.20 -19.19
C GLY A 43 9.21 -1.00 -18.80
N HIS A 44 8.78 -1.09 -17.54
CA HIS A 44 8.02 -2.23 -17.02
C HIS A 44 6.94 -1.80 -16.02
N HIS A 45 5.70 -2.22 -16.25
CA HIS A 45 4.56 -1.79 -15.43
C HIS A 45 4.65 -2.23 -13.95
N TRP A 46 5.25 -3.40 -13.68
CA TRP A 46 5.48 -3.90 -12.32
C TRP A 46 6.53 -3.07 -11.57
N THR A 47 7.61 -2.65 -12.25
CA THR A 47 8.64 -1.75 -11.70
C THR A 47 8.04 -0.39 -11.34
N SER A 48 7.23 0.21 -12.22
CA SER A 48 6.58 1.50 -11.94
C SER A 48 5.67 1.45 -10.72
N LYS A 49 4.89 0.37 -10.55
CA LYS A 49 4.06 0.17 -9.34
C LYS A 49 4.93 0.22 -8.08
N SER A 50 6.05 -0.50 -8.06
CA SER A 50 6.99 -0.51 -6.92
C SER A 50 7.62 0.86 -6.66
N ILE A 51 8.03 1.60 -7.69
CA ILE A 51 8.56 2.97 -7.55
C ILE A 51 7.51 3.86 -6.87
N PHE A 52 6.27 3.84 -7.38
CA PHE A 52 5.18 4.63 -6.79
C PHE A 52 4.85 4.19 -5.36
N SER A 53 4.88 2.89 -5.04
CA SER A 53 4.69 2.40 -3.68
C SER A 53 5.76 2.92 -2.71
N VAL A 54 7.03 2.89 -3.11
CA VAL A 54 8.14 3.39 -2.27
C VAL A 54 8.03 4.90 -2.07
N LEU A 55 7.77 5.66 -3.14
CA LEU A 55 7.58 7.11 -3.05
C LEU A 55 6.39 7.46 -2.17
N LEU A 56 5.25 6.78 -2.35
CA LEU A 56 4.05 6.99 -1.55
C LEU A 56 4.33 6.70 -0.06
N TYR A 57 4.99 5.58 0.23
CA TYR A 57 5.35 5.22 1.60
C TYR A 57 6.27 6.27 2.25
N ALA A 58 7.31 6.72 1.54
CA ALA A 58 8.25 7.71 2.03
C ALA A 58 7.56 9.05 2.30
N VAL A 59 6.79 9.55 1.33
CA VAL A 59 6.04 10.81 1.46
C VAL A 59 5.00 10.72 2.58
N ALA A 60 4.20 9.65 2.62
CA ALA A 60 3.20 9.46 3.66
C ALA A 60 3.83 9.37 5.05
N THR A 61 4.97 8.67 5.20
CA THR A 61 5.69 8.58 6.48
C THR A 61 6.15 9.96 6.95
N ILE A 62 6.74 10.76 6.06
CA ILE A 62 7.19 12.12 6.38
C ILE A 62 6.00 12.99 6.80
N LEU A 63 4.92 13.02 6.01
CA LEU A 63 3.74 13.84 6.29
C LEU A 63 3.07 13.44 7.61
N LEU A 64 2.91 12.14 7.87
CA LEU A 64 2.31 11.63 9.10
C LEU A 64 3.22 11.83 10.32
N TYR A 65 4.53 11.81 10.14
CA TYR A 65 5.48 12.09 11.23
C TYR A 65 5.50 13.57 11.61
N LEU A 66 5.34 14.48 10.63
CA LEU A 66 5.24 15.92 10.90
C LEU A 66 3.89 16.31 11.50
N SER A 67 2.85 15.48 11.32
CA SER A 67 1.52 15.73 11.87
C SER A 67 1.51 15.76 13.42
N PRO A 68 0.73 16.67 14.04
CA PRO A 68 0.57 16.72 15.49
C PRO A 68 -0.40 15.62 15.95
N HIS A 69 0.13 14.49 16.39
CA HIS A 69 -0.64 13.39 16.99
C HIS A 69 0.01 12.93 18.29
N LYS A 70 -0.82 12.54 19.27
CA LYS A 70 -0.37 11.99 20.55
C LYS A 70 0.11 10.55 20.36
N ASP A 71 1.30 10.29 20.84
CA ASP A 71 1.91 8.97 20.95
C ASP A 71 1.56 8.35 22.30
N ASN A 72 0.64 7.39 22.28
CA ASN A 72 0.25 6.58 23.45
C ASN A 72 0.33 5.10 23.05
N ASP A 73 0.67 4.23 23.99
CA ASP A 73 0.81 2.78 23.81
C ASP A 73 -0.44 2.13 23.19
N ASN A 74 -1.63 2.58 23.59
CA ASN A 74 -2.88 2.08 23.01
C ASN A 74 -3.00 2.43 21.51
N HIS A 75 -2.53 3.62 21.12
CA HIS A 75 -2.53 4.07 19.73
C HIS A 75 -1.54 3.26 18.89
N LEU A 76 -0.35 2.98 19.45
CA LEU A 76 0.65 2.12 18.82
C LEU A 76 0.11 0.71 18.55
N LYS A 77 -0.46 0.06 19.57
CA LYS A 77 -1.05 -1.28 19.44
C LYS A 77 -2.16 -1.31 18.38
N ARG A 78 -3.03 -0.30 18.37
CA ARG A 78 -4.11 -0.19 17.39
C ARG A 78 -3.60 0.00 15.97
N ALA A 79 -2.59 0.86 15.76
CA ALA A 79 -1.99 1.09 14.44
C ALA A 79 -1.35 -0.19 13.88
N LEU A 80 -0.59 -0.92 14.71
CA LEU A 80 0.01 -2.20 14.31
C LEU A 80 -1.04 -3.29 14.06
N GLY A 81 -2.09 -3.35 14.89
CA GLY A 81 -3.22 -4.26 14.68
C GLY A 81 -3.93 -4.03 13.35
N PHE A 82 -4.22 -2.76 13.01
CA PHE A 82 -4.78 -2.41 11.71
C PHE A 82 -3.82 -2.74 10.55
N LEU A 83 -2.53 -2.47 10.70
CA LEU A 83 -1.54 -2.82 9.68
C LEU A 83 -1.56 -4.32 9.38
N LEU A 84 -1.60 -5.17 10.41
CA LEU A 84 -1.67 -6.62 10.23
C LEU A 84 -2.96 -7.05 9.53
N VAL A 85 -4.11 -6.55 9.97
CA VAL A 85 -5.41 -6.89 9.35
C VAL A 85 -5.44 -6.45 7.89
N LEU A 86 -5.00 -5.24 7.57
CA LEU A 86 -5.00 -4.71 6.21
C LEU A 86 -3.99 -5.43 5.30
N THR A 87 -2.85 -5.87 5.84
CA THR A 87 -1.89 -6.71 5.12
C THR A 87 -2.51 -8.06 4.76
N ALA A 88 -3.16 -8.71 5.72
CA ALA A 88 -3.84 -9.98 5.49
C ALA A 88 -4.97 -9.84 4.47
N LEU A 89 -5.83 -8.82 4.62
CA LEU A 89 -6.90 -8.53 3.68
C LEU A 89 -6.38 -8.22 2.27
N GLY A 90 -5.36 -7.36 2.14
CA GLY A 90 -4.76 -7.05 0.85
C GLY A 90 -4.18 -8.27 0.15
N THR A 91 -3.53 -9.17 0.91
CA THR A 91 -3.02 -10.45 0.41
C THR A 91 -4.15 -11.34 -0.10
N VAL A 92 -5.23 -11.48 0.69
CA VAL A 92 -6.41 -12.27 0.29
C VAL A 92 -7.06 -11.68 -0.96
N ILE A 93 -7.26 -10.36 -1.03
CA ILE A 93 -7.89 -9.70 -2.17
C ILE A 93 -7.10 -9.93 -3.46
N ILE A 94 -5.78 -9.68 -3.45
CA ILE A 94 -4.94 -9.89 -4.65
C ILE A 94 -4.93 -11.37 -5.05
N THR A 95 -4.83 -12.27 -4.08
CA THR A 95 -4.83 -13.72 -4.33
C THR A 95 -6.13 -14.17 -4.98
N LEU A 96 -7.28 -13.78 -4.41
CA LEU A 96 -8.60 -14.12 -4.95
C LEU A 96 -8.82 -13.51 -6.33
N PHE A 97 -8.40 -12.26 -6.55
CA PHE A 97 -8.49 -11.62 -7.86
C PHE A 97 -7.74 -12.42 -8.92
N PHE A 98 -6.45 -12.69 -8.71
CA PHE A 98 -5.68 -13.46 -9.71
C PHE A 98 -6.16 -14.90 -9.83
N THR A 99 -6.58 -15.53 -8.75
CA THR A 99 -7.14 -16.90 -8.80
C THR A 99 -8.40 -16.92 -9.67
N GLY A 100 -9.37 -16.06 -9.36
CA GLY A 100 -10.62 -15.96 -10.13
C GLY A 100 -10.37 -15.58 -11.59
N HIS A 101 -9.47 -14.64 -11.84
CA HIS A 101 -9.13 -14.20 -13.20
C HIS A 101 -8.48 -15.31 -14.04
N ASN A 102 -7.58 -16.09 -13.45
CA ASN A 102 -6.93 -17.21 -14.16
C ASN A 102 -7.90 -18.38 -14.41
N PHE A 103 -8.86 -18.61 -13.52
CA PHE A 103 -9.90 -19.64 -13.69
C PHE A 103 -11.13 -19.16 -14.50
N GLN A 104 -11.09 -17.94 -15.08
CA GLN A 104 -12.20 -17.35 -15.82
C GLN A 104 -13.50 -17.22 -15.01
N LEU A 105 -13.39 -17.10 -13.69
CA LEU A 105 -14.52 -16.88 -12.79
C LEU A 105 -14.87 -15.39 -12.65
N LEU A 106 -13.93 -14.50 -13.00
CA LEU A 106 -14.00 -13.04 -12.91
C LEU A 106 -13.28 -12.35 -14.06
#